data_AF-A0A2E4L9H5-F1
#
_entry.id   AF-A0A2E4L9H5-F1
#
_cell.length_a   1.000
_cell.length_b   1.000
_cell.length_c   1.000
_cell.angle_alpha   90.00
_cell.angle_beta   90.00
_cell.angle_gamma   90.00
#
_symmetry.space_group_name_H-M   'P 1'
#
loop_
_entity.id
_entity.type
_entity.pdbx_description
1 polymer ?
#
loop_
_entity_poly.entity_id
_entity_poly.type
_entity_poly.pdbx_seq_one_letter_code
_entity_poly.pdbx_strand_id
1 'polypeptide(L)'
;METLQINTTFDKGEEFLAVAHHALNYADQEDTAYMVCTNAKSALSNYLISFLDHYGERVYSEDPEVLLNQCRELSGNYFDLHIHELKRWQNGEIDASINLGKQVVFMAEFARELMVCELI
;
A
#
# COMPACT_ATOMS: atom_id res chain seq x y z
N MET A 1 12.58 10.22 24.49
CA MET A 1 12.45 9.15 23.48
C MET A 1 10.96 9.04 23.24
N GLU A 2 10.44 9.88 22.33
CA GLU A 2 9.02 9.83 21.96
C GLU A 2 8.77 8.47 21.33
N THR A 3 7.93 7.67 21.99
CA THR A 3 7.34 6.49 21.38
C THR A 3 6.50 6.98 20.21
N LEU A 4 7.03 6.81 19.00
CA LEU A 4 6.31 6.86 17.73
C LEU A 4 4.96 6.19 17.92
N GLN A 5 3.90 6.98 18.07
CA GLN A 5 2.56 6.44 18.25
C GLN A 5 2.04 6.04 16.87
N ILE A 6 2.57 4.93 16.37
CA ILE A 6 2.08 4.26 15.18
C ILE A 6 0.59 3.96 15.43
N ASN A 7 -0.26 4.42 14.52
CA ASN A 7 -1.70 4.24 14.66
C ASN A 7 -2.10 2.82 14.24
N THR A 8 -3.27 2.36 14.70
CA THR A 8 -3.80 1.01 14.41
C THR A 8 -3.93 0.72 12.91
N THR A 9 -3.99 1.74 12.06
CA THR A 9 -4.07 1.60 10.61
C THR A 9 -2.73 1.16 10.03
N PHE A 10 -1.62 1.73 10.50
CA PHE A 10 -0.29 1.30 10.08
C PHE A 10 -0.03 -0.17 10.43
N ASP A 11 -0.40 -0.60 11.63
CA ASP A 11 -0.23 -1.99 12.07
C ASP A 11 -1.00 -2.97 11.17
N LYS A 12 -2.22 -2.61 10.75
CA LYS A 12 -2.96 -3.38 9.73
C LYS A 12 -2.23 -3.42 8.39
N GLY A 13 -1.57 -2.33 8.01
CA GLY A 13 -0.67 -2.30 6.86
C GLY A 13 0.42 -3.36 6.97
N GLU A 14 1.12 -3.44 8.11
CA GLU A 14 2.15 -4.45 8.37
C GLU A 14 1.58 -5.87 8.30
N GLU A 15 0.39 -6.11 8.85
CA GLU A 15 -0.29 -7.42 8.79
C GLU A 15 -0.56 -7.85 7.34
N PHE A 16 -1.15 -6.97 6.53
CA PHE A 16 -1.42 -7.25 5.12
C PHE A 16 -0.14 -7.45 4.31
N LEU A 17 0.89 -6.63 4.56
CA LEU A 17 2.18 -6.74 3.87
C LEU A 17 2.85 -8.09 4.20
N ALA A 18 2.80 -8.52 5.46
CA ALA A 18 3.31 -9.82 5.88
C ALA A 18 2.59 -10.98 5.17
N VAL A 19 1.26 -10.90 5.01
CA VAL A 19 0.49 -11.89 4.25
C VAL A 19 0.90 -11.91 2.78
N ALA A 20 1.08 -10.75 2.14
CA ALA A 20 1.50 -10.65 0.75
C ALA A 20 2.90 -11.27 0.54
N HIS A 21 3.85 -10.99 1.42
CA HIS A 21 5.18 -11.62 1.38
C HIS A 21 5.11 -13.13 1.62
N HIS A 22 4.28 -13.57 2.57
CA HIS A 22 4.12 -15.00 2.82
C HIS A 22 3.60 -15.71 1.57
N ALA A 23 2.59 -15.14 0.92
CA ALA A 23 1.98 -15.66 -0.30
C ALA A 23 2.98 -15.75 -1.47
N LEU A 24 3.92 -14.80 -1.60
CA LEU A 24 4.94 -14.85 -2.65
C LEU A 24 5.82 -16.11 -2.62
N ASN A 25 5.92 -16.82 -1.49
CA ASN A 25 6.66 -18.08 -1.39
C ASN A 25 5.93 -19.26 -2.07
N TYR A 26 4.67 -19.08 -2.45
CA TYR A 26 3.82 -20.11 -3.06
C TYR A 26 3.42 -19.73 -4.49
N ALA A 27 4.26 -18.96 -5.20
CA ALA A 27 3.96 -18.35 -6.49
C ALA A 27 3.41 -19.30 -7.57
N ASP A 28 3.69 -20.61 -7.47
CA ASP A 28 3.24 -21.63 -8.42
C ASP A 28 1.83 -22.18 -8.11
N GLN A 29 1.22 -21.79 -6.98
CA GLN A 29 -0.13 -22.21 -6.60
C GLN A 29 -1.20 -21.31 -7.23
N GLU A 30 -2.33 -21.92 -7.59
CA GLU A 30 -3.53 -21.22 -8.07
C GLU A 30 -3.95 -20.10 -7.10
N ASP A 31 -4.48 -19.00 -7.62
CA ASP A 31 -4.92 -17.79 -6.89
C ASP A 31 -3.85 -17.02 -6.10
N THR A 32 -2.62 -17.51 -6.01
CA THR A 32 -1.54 -16.83 -5.26
C THR A 32 -1.29 -15.42 -5.78
N ALA A 33 -1.29 -15.24 -7.11
CA ALA A 33 -1.14 -13.91 -7.71
C ALA A 33 -2.22 -12.93 -7.25
N TYR A 34 -3.48 -13.37 -7.21
CA TYR A 34 -4.60 -12.55 -6.77
C TYR A 34 -4.49 -12.22 -5.27
N MET A 35 -4.12 -13.20 -4.45
CA MET A 35 -3.90 -13.03 -3.02
C MET A 35 -2.77 -12.04 -2.73
N VAL A 36 -1.64 -12.14 -3.42
CA VAL A 36 -0.52 -11.18 -3.29
C VAL A 36 -0.98 -9.77 -3.69
N CYS A 37 -1.59 -9.59 -4.86
CA CYS A 37 -2.06 -8.28 -5.32
C CYS A 37 -3.04 -7.65 -4.33
N THR A 38 -4.01 -8.43 -3.84
CA THR A 38 -5.05 -7.93 -2.94
C THR A 38 -4.48 -7.52 -1.59
N ASN A 39 -3.63 -8.36 -0.98
CA ASN A 39 -3.03 -8.03 0.31
C ASN A 39 -2.04 -6.86 0.20
N ALA A 40 -1.22 -6.82 -0.85
CA ALA A 40 -0.30 -5.72 -1.08
C ALA A 40 -1.04 -4.39 -1.35
N LYS A 41 -2.16 -4.42 -2.10
CA LYS A 41 -3.04 -3.26 -2.27
C LYS A 41 -3.60 -2.79 -0.92
N SER A 42 -4.10 -3.71 -0.09
CA SER A 42 -4.61 -3.36 1.24
C SER A 42 -3.54 -2.76 2.13
N ALA A 43 -2.32 -3.30 2.11
CA ALA A 43 -1.18 -2.73 2.83
C ALA A 43 -0.88 -1.30 2.37
N LEU A 44 -0.76 -1.09 1.05
CA LEU A 44 -0.58 0.23 0.44
C LEU A 44 -1.64 1.23 0.91
N SER A 45 -2.93 0.88 0.82
CA SER A 45 -4.01 1.76 1.29
C SER A 45 -3.87 2.10 2.77
N ASN A 46 -3.54 1.12 3.63
CA ASN A 46 -3.39 1.37 5.06
C ASN A 46 -2.21 2.29 5.39
N TYR A 47 -1.08 2.19 4.68
CA TYR A 47 0.03 3.13 4.85
C TYR A 47 -0.33 4.55 4.43
N LEU A 48 -1.04 4.71 3.30
CA LEU A 48 -1.51 6.02 2.85
C LEU A 48 -2.53 6.62 3.82
N ILE A 49 -3.49 5.82 4.32
CA ILE A 49 -4.46 6.26 5.34
C ILE A 49 -3.72 6.65 6.62
N SER A 50 -2.73 5.88 7.05
CA SER A 50 -1.96 6.19 8.26
C SER A 50 -1.24 7.55 8.14
N PHE A 51 -0.70 7.85 6.96
CA PHE A 51 -0.12 9.17 6.67
C PHE A 51 -1.16 10.28 6.75
N LEU A 52 -2.32 10.12 6.10
CA LEU A 52 -3.39 11.11 6.14
C LEU A 52 -3.90 11.34 7.58
N ASP A 53 -4.09 10.26 8.34
CA ASP A 53 -4.49 10.29 9.75
C ASP A 53 -3.45 11.05 10.60
N HIS A 54 -2.15 10.88 10.33
CA HIS A 54 -1.07 11.59 11.03
C HIS A 54 -1.15 13.11 10.84
N TYR A 55 -1.55 13.57 9.65
CA TYR A 55 -1.78 14.98 9.35
C TYR A 55 -3.18 15.48 9.75
N GLY A 56 -4.02 14.61 10.34
CA GLY A 56 -5.38 14.95 10.74
C GLY A 56 -6.36 15.11 9.57
N GLU A 57 -6.00 14.60 8.39
CA GLU A 57 -6.87 14.60 7.22
C GLU A 57 -7.98 13.57 7.34
N ARG A 58 -9.13 13.87 6.73
CA ARG A 58 -10.28 12.95 6.75
C ARG A 58 -10.26 12.04 5.53
N VAL A 59 -10.25 10.74 5.78
CA VAL A 59 -10.34 9.71 4.75
C VAL A 59 -11.80 9.38 4.42
N TYR A 60 -12.13 9.40 3.12
CA TYR A 60 -13.48 9.11 2.60
C TYR A 60 -13.53 7.92 1.64
N SER A 61 -12.37 7.37 1.27
CA SER A 61 -12.22 6.27 0.33
C SER A 61 -11.01 5.43 0.72
N GLU A 62 -11.11 4.12 0.55
CA GLU A 62 -9.98 3.19 0.69
C GLU A 62 -9.26 2.92 -0.65
N ASP A 63 -9.70 3.58 -1.72
CA ASP A 63 -9.08 3.44 -3.04
C ASP A 63 -7.66 4.04 -3.06
N PRO A 64 -6.63 3.26 -3.42
CA PRO A 64 -5.24 3.71 -3.43
C PRO A 64 -4.99 4.98 -4.27
N GLU A 65 -5.71 5.18 -5.38
CA GLU A 65 -5.54 6.39 -6.20
C GLU A 65 -6.04 7.63 -5.49
N VAL A 66 -7.22 7.55 -4.88
CA VAL A 66 -7.80 8.68 -4.14
C VAL A 66 -6.90 9.05 -2.97
N LEU A 67 -6.47 8.04 -2.19
CA LEU A 67 -5.57 8.21 -1.05
C LEU A 67 -4.22 8.81 -1.48
N LEU A 68 -3.59 8.27 -2.53
CA LEU A 68 -2.30 8.74 -3.00
C LEU A 68 -2.34 10.18 -3.47
N ASN A 69 -3.42 10.59 -4.15
CA ASN A 69 -3.59 11.97 -4.58
C ASN A 69 -3.70 12.91 -3.39
N GLN A 70 -4.43 12.54 -2.32
CA GLN A 70 -4.46 13.32 -1.09
C GLN A 70 -3.07 13.38 -0.43
N CYS A 71 -2.32 12.27 -0.38
CA CYS A 71 -0.97 12.27 0.19
C CYS A 71 -0.03 13.23 -0.55
N ARG A 72 -0.12 13.28 -1.89
CA ARG A 72 0.66 14.19 -2.76
C ARG A 72 0.35 15.66 -2.56
N GLU A 73 -0.87 16.01 -2.13
CA GLU A 73 -1.22 17.39 -1.78
C GLU A 73 -0.52 17.86 -0.51
N LEU A 74 -0.16 16.93 0.39
CA LEU A 74 0.51 17.21 1.66
C LEU A 74 2.03 17.08 1.60
N SER A 75 2.55 16.06 0.91
CA SER A 75 3.99 15.78 0.82
C SER A 75 4.41 15.45 -0.61
N GLY A 76 5.40 16.21 -1.09
CA GLY A 76 5.99 16.04 -2.43
C GLY A 76 6.69 14.69 -2.63
N ASN A 77 7.03 13.99 -1.54
CA ASN A 77 7.71 12.70 -1.59
C ASN A 77 6.85 11.59 -2.22
N TYR A 78 5.51 11.75 -2.17
CA TYR A 78 4.56 10.79 -2.75
C TYR A 78 4.40 10.91 -4.28
N PHE A 79 5.05 11.88 -4.95
CA PHE A 79 5.01 11.97 -6.41
C PHE A 79 5.78 10.82 -7.09
N ASP A 80 6.80 10.29 -6.42
CA ASP A 80 7.61 9.18 -6.93
C ASP A 80 6.92 7.81 -6.80
N LEU A 81 5.86 7.72 -5.99
CA LEU A 81 5.05 6.51 -5.86
C LEU A 81 4.08 6.43 -7.05
N HIS A 82 4.31 5.50 -7.98
CA HIS A 82 3.49 5.29 -9.17
C HIS A 82 2.67 4.00 -9.07
N ILE A 83 1.35 4.09 -9.29
CA ILE A 83 0.40 2.96 -9.14
C ILE A 83 -0.30 2.56 -10.45
N HIS A 84 0.29 2.86 -11.61
CA HIS A 84 -0.37 2.68 -12.91
C HIS A 84 -0.84 1.24 -13.16
N GLU A 85 0.03 0.26 -12.95
CA GLU A 85 -0.30 -1.16 -13.16
C GLU A 85 -1.34 -1.65 -12.14
N LEU A 86 -1.29 -1.16 -10.90
CA LEU A 86 -2.33 -1.44 -9.90
C LEU A 86 -3.71 -0.96 -10.36
N LYS A 87 -3.80 0.25 -10.94
CA LYS A 87 -5.05 0.78 -11.50
C LYS A 87 -5.58 -0.08 -12.66
N ARG A 88 -4.70 -0.46 -13.59
CA ARG A 88 -5.08 -1.31 -14.73
C ARG A 88 -5.68 -2.63 -14.25
N TRP A 89 -5.10 -3.24 -13.22
CA TRP A 89 -5.63 -4.45 -12.61
C TRP A 89 -6.99 -4.22 -11.92
N GLN A 90 -7.13 -3.14 -11.13
CA GLN A 90 -8.41 -2.81 -10.49
C GLN A 90 -9.54 -2.56 -11.50
N ASN A 91 -9.22 -2.04 -12.68
CA ASN A 91 -10.16 -1.80 -13.76
C ASN A 91 -10.45 -3.05 -14.62
N GLY A 92 -9.80 -4.19 -14.34
CA GLY A 92 -9.92 -5.41 -15.14
C GLY A 92 -9.25 -5.32 -16.52
N GLU A 93 -8.32 -4.38 -16.72
CA GLU A 93 -7.56 -4.23 -17.97
C GLU A 93 -6.42 -5.25 -18.09
N ILE A 94 -5.94 -5.75 -16.94
CA ILE A 94 -4.94 -6.80 -16.84
C ILE A 94 -5.32 -7.79 -15.74
N ASP A 95 -4.92 -9.05 -15.92
CA ASP A 95 -5.12 -10.08 -14.91
C ASP A 95 -4.09 -10.00 -13.79
N ALA A 96 -4.44 -10.57 -12.63
CA ALA A 96 -3.48 -10.77 -11.56
C ALA A 96 -2.35 -11.70 -12.05
N SER A 97 -1.11 -11.28 -11.82
CA SER A 97 0.08 -12.10 -12.07
C SER A 97 1.06 -11.96 -10.91
N ILE A 98 1.93 -12.95 -10.71
CA ILE A 98 2.97 -12.85 -9.67
C ILE A 98 3.89 -11.64 -9.90
N ASN A 99 4.15 -11.28 -11.15
CA ASN A 99 4.94 -10.09 -11.48
C ASN A 99 4.23 -8.80 -11.06
N LEU A 100 2.93 -8.69 -11.33
CA LEU A 100 2.12 -7.58 -10.82
C LEU A 100 2.13 -7.58 -9.29
N GLY A 101 1.91 -8.73 -8.65
CA GLY A 101 1.92 -8.87 -7.19
C GLY A 101 3.21 -8.36 -6.57
N LYS A 102 4.37 -8.70 -7.13
CA LYS A 102 5.69 -8.17 -6.71
C LYS A 102 5.77 -6.65 -6.87
N GLN A 103 5.23 -6.09 -7.94
CA GLN A 103 5.20 -4.63 -8.13
C GLN A 103 4.31 -3.95 -7.09
N VAL A 104 3.15 -4.50 -6.79
CA VAL A 104 2.25 -3.93 -5.77
C VAL A 104 2.86 -4.06 -4.36
N VAL A 105 3.56 -5.16 -4.07
CA VAL A 105 4.35 -5.30 -2.82
C VAL A 105 5.39 -4.19 -2.72
N PHE A 106 6.17 -3.97 -3.78
CA PHE A 106 7.14 -2.88 -3.82
C PHE A 106 6.50 -1.49 -3.61
N MET A 107 5.33 -1.24 -4.22
CA MET A 107 4.57 0.00 -3.99
C MET A 107 4.17 0.16 -2.51
N ALA A 108 3.73 -0.93 -1.86
CA ALA A 108 3.35 -0.93 -0.45
C ALA A 108 4.56 -0.71 0.47
N GLU A 109 5.69 -1.39 0.21
CA GLU A 109 6.96 -1.18 0.92
C GLU A 109 7.43 0.27 0.79
N PHE A 110 7.36 0.85 -0.40
CA PHE A 110 7.75 2.23 -0.61
C PHE A 110 6.83 3.22 0.12
N ALA A 111 5.52 3.01 0.09
CA ALA A 111 4.56 3.83 0.85
C ALA A 111 4.79 3.72 2.37
N ARG A 112 5.15 2.54 2.87
CA ARG A 112 5.54 2.30 4.25
C ARG A 112 6.79 3.10 4.63
N GLU A 113 7.83 3.06 3.80
CA GLU A 113 9.07 3.82 4.03
C GLU A 113 8.81 5.32 4.07
N LEU A 114 8.00 5.84 3.13
CA LEU A 114 7.58 7.25 3.13
C LEU A 114 6.89 7.61 4.45
N MET A 115 5.92 6.80 4.88
CA MET A 115 5.21 7.04 6.14
C MET A 115 6.16 7.01 7.36
N VAL A 116 7.08 6.05 7.43
CA VAL A 116 8.05 5.96 8.54
C VAL A 116 8.99 7.16 8.56
N CYS A 117 9.46 7.63 7.39
CA CYS A 117 10.34 8.79 7.29
C CYS A 117 9.67 10.09 7.75
N GLU A 118 8.37 10.25 7.55
CA GLU A 118 7.62 11.43 7.99
C GLU A 118 7.40 11.47 9.51
N LEU A 119 7.63 10.36 10.20
CA LEU A 119 7.50 10.27 11.66
C LEU A 119 8.83 10.52 12.42
N ILE A 120 9.97 10.62 11.73
CA ILE A 120 11.32 10.80 12.32
C ILE A 120 11.72 12.28 12.29
#